data_AF-M6G8B7-F1
#
_entry.id   AF-M6G8B7-F1
#
_cell.length_a   1.000
_cell.length_b   1.000
_cell.length_c   1.000
_cell.angle_alpha   90.00
_cell.angle_beta   90.00
_cell.angle_gamma   90.00
#
_symmetry.space_group_name_H-M   'P 1'
#
loop_
_entity.id
_entity.type
_entity.pdbx_description
1 polymer ?
#
loop_
_entity_poly.entity_id
_entity_poly.type
_entity_poly.pdbx_seq_one_letter_code
_entity_poly.pdbx_strand_id
1 'polypeptide(L)'
;MLGKAVEQFLYDIVWDELDYLFIDLPPGTGDVQLSLAQLIDLNGAVIVTTPQSVALLDATRASAMFSQVKVPILGIVENMSEFICPKCGHASAIFSKGGGHKLAESSETSFLGGIPLTMEIMNAGEDGKPA
;
A
#
# COMPACT_ATOMS: atom_id res chain seq x y z
N MET A 1 20.97 4.50 -9.46
CA MET A 1 20.79 3.48 -8.41
C MET A 1 19.65 3.95 -7.52
N LEU A 2 18.54 3.22 -7.46
CA LEU A 2 17.37 3.64 -6.67
C LEU A 2 17.68 3.70 -5.17
N GLY A 3 18.48 2.75 -4.66
CA GLY A 3 18.92 2.76 -3.25
C GLY A 3 19.67 4.02 -2.84
N LYS A 4 20.51 4.57 -3.72
CA LYS A 4 21.20 5.85 -3.46
C LYS A 4 20.22 7.01 -3.32
N ALA A 5 19.15 7.05 -4.11
CA ALA A 5 18.13 8.09 -4.00
C ALA A 5 17.39 8.00 -2.65
N VAL A 6 17.11 6.78 -2.19
CA VAL A 6 16.51 6.53 -0.87
C VAL A 6 17.42 7.03 0.25
N GLU A 7 18.72 6.72 0.20
CA GLU A 7 19.70 7.25 1.17
C GLU A 7 19.72 8.78 1.20
N GLN A 8 19.72 9.43 0.03
CA GLN A 8 19.70 10.89 -0.05
C GLN A 8 18.41 11.47 0.53
N PHE A 9 17.24 10.87 0.28
CA PHE A 9 16.00 11.34 0.88
C PHE A 9 15.95 11.17 2.39
N LEU A 10 16.60 10.14 2.95
CA LEU A 10 16.64 9.90 4.39
C LEU A 10 17.64 10.80 5.12
N TYR A 11 18.79 11.08 4.50
CA TYR A 11 19.92 11.73 5.19
C TYR A 11 20.24 13.14 4.71
N ASP A 12 19.94 13.50 3.45
CA ASP A 12 20.27 14.81 2.88
C ASP A 12 19.10 15.81 2.95
N ILE A 13 17.88 15.33 3.27
CA ILE A 13 16.70 16.18 3.47
C ILE A 13 16.55 16.55 4.95
N VAL A 14 16.29 17.84 5.21
CA VAL A 14 15.91 18.34 6.53
C VAL A 14 14.39 18.17 6.69
N TRP A 15 13.98 17.10 7.37
CA TRP A 15 12.57 16.79 7.63
C TRP A 15 11.97 17.56 8.83
N ASP A 16 12.82 18.19 9.65
CA ASP A 16 12.47 18.77 10.95
C ASP A 16 11.75 17.77 11.88
N GLU A 17 11.05 18.24 12.91
CA GLU A 17 10.28 17.38 13.81
C GLU A 17 8.98 16.91 13.12
N LEU A 18 8.81 15.60 13.01
CA LEU A 18 7.63 14.96 12.45
C LEU A 18 7.14 13.86 13.38
N ASP A 19 5.82 13.74 13.51
CA ASP A 19 5.20 12.58 14.18
C ASP A 19 5.28 11.32 13.30
N TYR A 20 5.17 11.50 11.98
CA TYR A 20 5.13 10.41 11.00
C TYR A 20 5.84 10.80 9.70
N LEU A 21 6.58 9.85 9.13
CA LEU A 21 7.13 9.92 7.78
C LEU A 21 6.60 8.73 6.98
N PHE A 22 5.76 9.01 5.97
CA PHE A 22 5.29 7.99 5.04
C PHE A 22 6.25 7.88 3.87
N ILE A 23 6.64 6.65 3.53
CA ILE A 23 7.54 6.34 2.42
C ILE A 23 6.74 5.55 1.38
N ASP A 24 6.48 6.18 0.23
CA ASP A 24 5.85 5.52 -0.90
C ASP A 24 6.90 4.70 -1.67
N LEU A 25 6.80 3.38 -1.56
CA LEU A 25 7.77 2.46 -2.13
C LEU A 25 7.41 2.17 -3.59
N PRO A 26 8.42 1.97 -4.47
CA PRO A 26 8.15 1.48 -5.81
C PRO A 26 7.37 0.15 -5.73
N PRO A 27 6.53 -0.16 -6.73
CA PRO A 27 5.73 -1.38 -6.71
C PRO A 27 6.60 -2.64 -6.71
N GLY A 28 6.04 -3.74 -6.18
CA GLY A 28 6.65 -5.06 -6.18
C GLY A 28 7.45 -5.39 -4.91
N THR A 29 8.34 -6.37 -5.01
CA THR A 29 9.14 -6.92 -3.90
C THR A 29 10.64 -6.86 -4.18
N GLY A 30 11.08 -5.76 -4.81
CA GLY A 30 12.46 -5.60 -5.25
C GLY A 30 13.45 -5.33 -4.11
N ASP A 31 14.69 -5.02 -4.50
CA ASP A 31 15.79 -4.78 -3.56
C ASP A 31 15.63 -3.48 -2.76
N VAL A 32 14.78 -2.56 -3.21
CA VAL A 32 14.64 -1.22 -2.62
C VAL A 32 14.00 -1.29 -1.25
N GLN A 33 12.96 -2.11 -1.11
CA GLN A 33 12.26 -2.30 0.14
C GLN A 33 13.16 -2.99 1.19
N LEU A 34 13.97 -3.96 0.75
CA LEU A 34 15.00 -4.59 1.59
C LEU A 34 16.09 -3.61 1.99
N SER A 35 16.58 -2.81 1.05
CA SER A 35 17.59 -1.77 1.31
C SER A 35 17.06 -0.75 2.32
N LEU A 36 15.81 -0.32 2.18
CA LEU A 36 15.19 0.61 3.12
C LEU A 36 15.13 0.04 4.54
N ALA A 37 14.68 -1.21 4.67
CA ALA A 37 14.63 -1.90 5.97
C ALA A 37 16.02 -2.14 6.60
N GLN A 38 17.09 -2.09 5.81
CA GLN A 38 18.47 -2.15 6.30
C GLN A 38 19.04 -0.78 6.67
N LEU A 39 18.54 0.30 6.05
CA LEU A 39 19.02 1.66 6.28
C LEU A 39 18.39 2.29 7.52
N ILE A 40 17.11 2.02 7.78
CA ILE A 40 16.36 2.58 8.91
C ILE A 40 15.49 1.53 9.59
N ASP A 41 15.21 1.74 10.87
CA ASP A 41 14.27 0.91 11.62
C ASP A 41 12.83 1.33 11.31
N LEU A 42 12.14 0.56 10.48
CA LEU A 42 10.76 0.84 10.07
C LEU A 42 9.79 0.41 11.16
N ASN A 43 8.95 1.34 11.63
CA ASN A 43 7.91 1.03 12.63
C ASN A 43 6.80 0.13 12.08
N GLY A 44 6.62 0.08 10.77
CA GLY A 44 5.75 -0.87 10.12
C GLY A 44 5.48 -0.57 8.65
N ALA A 45 4.76 -1.47 7.99
CA ALA A 45 4.36 -1.39 6.60
C ALA A 45 2.84 -1.52 6.46
N VAL A 46 2.26 -0.76 5.54
CA VAL A 46 0.88 -0.93 5.07
C VAL A 46 0.93 -1.55 3.69
N ILE A 47 0.22 -2.65 3.50
CA ILE A 47 0.17 -3.33 2.20
C ILE A 47 -1.07 -2.85 1.45
N VAL A 48 -0.87 -2.23 0.30
CA VAL A 48 -1.95 -1.83 -0.60
C VAL A 48 -2.03 -2.85 -1.73
N THR A 49 -3.22 -3.40 -1.95
CA THR A 49 -3.49 -4.34 -3.04
C THR A 49 -4.80 -3.98 -3.75
N THR A 50 -5.11 -4.70 -4.81
CA THR A 50 -6.41 -4.63 -5.49
C THR A 50 -6.99 -6.04 -5.56
N PRO A 51 -8.32 -6.23 -5.76
CA PRO A 51 -8.92 -7.54 -5.58
C PRO A 51 -8.47 -8.63 -6.56
N GLN A 52 -7.81 -8.27 -7.67
CA GLN A 52 -7.37 -9.19 -8.72
C GLN A 52 -6.28 -10.13 -8.22
N SER A 53 -6.32 -11.39 -8.67
CA SER A 53 -5.40 -12.45 -8.21
C SER A 53 -3.92 -12.12 -8.38
N VAL A 54 -3.54 -11.41 -9.45
CA VAL A 54 -2.15 -10.96 -9.68
C VAL A 54 -1.69 -9.99 -8.60
N ALA A 55 -2.51 -8.98 -8.27
CA ALA A 55 -2.17 -8.01 -7.24
C ALA A 55 -2.11 -8.63 -5.84
N LEU A 56 -2.99 -9.60 -5.56
CA LEU A 56 -2.97 -10.36 -4.31
C LEU A 56 -1.71 -11.21 -4.17
N LEU A 57 -1.24 -11.82 -5.26
CA LEU A 57 0.00 -12.60 -5.26
C LEU A 57 1.20 -11.72 -4.92
N ASP A 58 1.27 -10.53 -5.50
CA ASP A 58 2.36 -9.58 -5.22
C ASP A 58 2.29 -9.05 -3.78
N ALA A 59 1.09 -8.72 -3.29
CA ALA A 59 0.87 -8.32 -1.90
C ALA A 59 1.24 -9.42 -0.89
N THR A 60 0.99 -10.69 -1.23
CA THR A 60 1.39 -11.84 -0.40
C THR A 60 2.92 -11.93 -0.31
N ARG A 61 3.62 -11.77 -1.43
CA ARG A 61 5.09 -11.79 -1.47
C ARG A 61 5.68 -10.60 -0.71
N ALA A 62 5.09 -9.42 -0.84
CA ALA A 62 5.52 -8.22 -0.12
C ALA A 62 5.36 -8.39 1.40
N SER A 63 4.22 -8.95 1.82
CA SER A 63 3.94 -9.27 3.23
C SER A 63 4.98 -10.24 3.79
N ALA A 64 5.29 -11.31 3.06
CA ALA A 64 6.30 -12.28 3.46
C ALA A 64 7.70 -11.65 3.55
N MET A 65 8.07 -10.78 2.63
CA MET A 65 9.37 -10.11 2.64
C MET A 65 9.53 -9.18 3.85
N PHE A 66 8.54 -8.34 4.16
CA PHE A 66 8.58 -7.48 5.35
C PHE A 66 8.66 -8.29 6.65
N SER A 67 7.96 -9.42 6.72
CA SER A 67 8.08 -10.35 7.85
C SER A 67 9.51 -10.91 8.00
N GLN A 68 10.20 -11.23 6.91
CA GLN A 68 11.59 -11.71 6.94
C GLN A 68 12.58 -10.67 7.46
N VAL A 69 12.37 -9.39 7.12
CA VAL A 69 13.18 -8.27 7.66
C VAL A 69 12.63 -7.73 8.98
N LYS A 70 11.69 -8.44 9.61
CA LYS A 70 11.10 -8.12 10.93
C LYS A 70 10.38 -6.77 11.00
N VAL A 71 9.90 -6.28 9.87
CA VAL A 71 9.06 -5.06 9.82
C VAL A 71 7.60 -5.46 10.07
N PRO A 72 6.93 -4.90 11.10
CA PRO A 72 5.53 -5.23 11.38
C PRO A 72 4.60 -4.80 10.24
N ILE A 73 3.68 -5.67 9.83
CA ILE A 73 2.59 -5.27 8.92
C ILE A 73 1.47 -4.67 9.76
N LEU A 74 1.25 -3.37 9.61
CA LEU A 74 0.22 -2.62 10.34
C LEU A 74 -1.18 -2.94 9.82
N GLY A 75 -1.27 -3.31 8.55
CA GLY A 75 -2.48 -3.86 7.96
C GLY A 75 -2.52 -3.79 6.45
N ILE A 76 -3.66 -4.21 5.90
CA ILE A 76 -3.90 -4.36 4.46
C ILE A 76 -5.06 -3.47 4.03
N VAL A 77 -4.84 -2.72 2.95
CA VAL A 77 -5.84 -1.91 2.25
C VAL A 77 -6.15 -2.55 0.90
N GLU A 78 -7.43 -2.80 0.62
CA GLU A 78 -7.90 -3.25 -0.69
C GLU A 78 -8.41 -2.05 -1.51
N ASN A 79 -7.55 -1.50 -2.37
CA ASN A 79 -7.91 -0.43 -3.29
C ASN A 79 -8.77 -0.97 -4.45
N MET A 80 -9.63 -0.12 -5.01
CA MET A 80 -10.60 -0.49 -6.06
C MET A 80 -11.48 -1.69 -5.67
N SER A 81 -11.92 -1.73 -4.41
CA SER A 81 -12.67 -2.87 -3.83
C SER A 81 -14.03 -3.09 -4.49
N GLU A 82 -14.67 -2.02 -4.94
CA GLU A 82 -15.93 -2.01 -5.68
C GLU A 82 -16.08 -0.72 -6.47
N PHE A 83 -16.84 -0.76 -7.55
CA PHE A 83 -17.24 0.43 -8.30
C PHE A 83 -18.59 0.93 -7.82
N ILE A 84 -18.67 2.22 -7.45
CA ILE A 84 -19.93 2.86 -7.08
C ILE A 84 -20.48 3.63 -8.26
N CYS A 85 -21.62 3.19 -8.79
CA CYS A 85 -22.27 3.86 -9.92
C CYS A 85 -22.69 5.29 -9.54
N PRO A 86 -22.19 6.33 -10.23
CA PRO A 86 -22.48 7.73 -9.87
C PRO A 86 -23.94 8.13 -10.15
N LYS A 87 -24.69 7.34 -10.92
CA LYS A 87 -26.09 7.64 -11.27
C LYS A 87 -27.10 7.06 -10.29
N CYS A 88 -26.84 5.87 -9.74
CA CYS A 88 -27.81 5.15 -8.93
C CYS A 88 -27.27 4.65 -7.58
N GLY A 89 -25.98 4.85 -7.28
CA GLY A 89 -25.34 4.41 -6.03
C GLY A 89 -25.12 2.91 -5.93
N HIS A 90 -25.45 2.14 -6.98
CA HIS A 90 -25.23 0.69 -6.97
C HIS A 90 -23.73 0.36 -6.89
N ALA A 91 -23.37 -0.49 -5.94
CA ALA A 91 -22.03 -1.04 -5.78
C ALA A 91 -21.86 -2.31 -6.62
N SER A 92 -20.89 -2.31 -7.52
CA SER A 92 -20.54 -3.45 -8.36
C SER A 92 -19.11 -3.89 -8.10
N ALA A 93 -18.93 -5.17 -7.76
CA ALA A 93 -17.61 -5.79 -7.77
C ALA A 93 -17.20 -6.04 -9.23
N ILE A 94 -16.59 -5.02 -9.86
CA ILE A 94 -16.07 -5.13 -11.24
C ILE A 94 -14.83 -6.02 -11.34
N PHE A 95 -14.20 -6.30 -10.19
CA PHE A 95 -13.15 -7.29 -9.99
C PHE A 95 -13.65 -8.39 -9.02
N SER A 96 -12.75 -9.28 -8.59
CA SER A 96 -13.01 -10.15 -7.43
C SER A 96 -13.28 -9.33 -6.16
N LYS A 97 -13.74 -9.96 -5.07
CA LYS A 97 -14.01 -9.27 -3.80
C LYS A 97 -13.38 -10.02 -2.62
N GLY A 98 -12.89 -9.27 -1.63
CA GLY A 98 -12.43 -9.81 -0.35
C GLY A 98 -11.08 -10.50 -0.42
N GLY A 99 -10.26 -10.19 -1.42
CA GLY A 99 -8.92 -10.72 -1.55
C GLY A 99 -7.98 -10.18 -0.46
N GLY A 100 -8.02 -8.87 -0.24
CA GLY A 100 -7.25 -8.20 0.80
C GLY A 100 -7.68 -8.60 2.20
N HIS A 101 -8.99 -8.85 2.43
CA HIS A 101 -9.48 -9.35 3.70
C HIS A 101 -8.92 -10.75 4.01
N LYS A 102 -9.00 -11.68 3.04
CA LYS A 102 -8.39 -13.01 3.18
C LYS A 102 -6.89 -12.96 3.39
N LEU A 103 -6.20 -12.04 2.70
CA LEU A 103 -4.77 -11.86 2.87
C LEU A 103 -4.42 -11.36 4.28
N ALA A 104 -5.26 -10.50 4.86
CA ALA A 104 -5.08 -10.01 6.22
C ALA A 104 -5.24 -11.15 7.22
N GLU A 105 -6.28 -11.97 7.07
CA GLU A 105 -6.49 -13.18 7.88
C GLU A 105 -5.31 -14.16 7.78
N SER A 106 -4.85 -14.48 6.55
CA SER A 106 -3.77 -15.44 6.35
C SER A 106 -2.40 -14.94 6.81
N SER A 107 -2.22 -13.62 6.86
CA SER A 107 -0.96 -12.98 7.31
C SER A 107 -1.02 -12.53 8.77
N GLU A 108 -2.08 -12.90 9.50
CA GLU A 108 -2.31 -12.56 10.91
C GLU A 108 -2.18 -11.04 11.19
N THR A 109 -2.71 -10.22 10.27
CA THR A 109 -2.67 -8.75 10.35
C THR A 109 -4.07 -8.14 10.23
N SER A 110 -4.17 -6.83 10.41
CA SER A 110 -5.45 -6.11 10.36
C SER A 110 -5.86 -5.80 8.92
N PHE A 111 -7.14 -6.01 8.60
CA PHE A 111 -7.73 -5.44 7.40
C PHE A 111 -8.16 -4.00 7.69
N LEU A 112 -7.49 -3.03 7.09
CA LEU A 112 -7.71 -1.61 7.34
C LEU A 112 -8.94 -1.07 6.58
N GLY A 113 -9.33 -1.74 5.50
CA GLY A 113 -10.54 -1.42 4.75
C GLY A 113 -10.38 -1.56 3.24
N GLY A 114 -11.51 -1.42 2.55
CA GLY A 114 -11.56 -1.35 1.10
C GLY A 114 -11.86 0.06 0.63
N ILE A 115 -11.11 0.57 -0.35
CA ILE A 115 -11.35 1.88 -0.97
C ILE A 115 -12.09 1.64 -2.30
N PRO A 116 -13.31 2.18 -2.49
CA PRO A 116 -14.04 1.99 -3.72
C PRO A 116 -13.43 2.78 -4.88
N LEU A 117 -13.66 2.30 -6.09
CA LEU A 117 -13.40 3.04 -7.32
C LEU A 117 -14.55 4.04 -7.56
N THR A 118 -14.26 5.33 -7.36
CA THR A 118 -15.21 6.42 -7.61
C THR A 118 -14.63 7.44 -8.58
N MET A 119 -15.52 8.18 -9.27
CA MET A 119 -15.10 9.28 -10.14
C MET A 119 -14.45 10.42 -9.35
N GLU A 120 -14.86 10.63 -8.10
CA GLU A 120 -14.30 11.66 -7.23
C GLU A 120 -12.81 11.43 -6.94
N ILE A 121 -12.44 10.21 -6.55
CA ILE A 121 -11.03 9.84 -6.29
C ILE A 121 -10.20 9.97 -7.58
N MET A 122 -10.74 9.54 -8.71
CA MET A 122 -10.05 9.66 -10.00
C MET A 122 -9.83 11.13 -10.38
N ASN A 123 -10.87 11.97 -10.33
CA ASN A 123 -10.75 13.40 -10.64
C ASN A 123 -9.80 14.11 -9.68
N ALA A 124 -9.86 13.79 -8.38
CA ALA A 124 -8.95 14.32 -7.37
C ALA A 124 -7.47 14.01 -7.69
N GLY A 125 -7.20 12.80 -8.18
CA GLY A 125 -5.87 12.40 -8.65
C GLY A 125 -5.41 13.20 -9.88
N GLU A 126 -6.26 13.33 -10.89
CA GLU A 126 -5.97 14.11 -12.11
C GLU A 126 -5.77 15.60 -11.83
N ASP A 127 -6.56 16.17 -10.92
CA ASP A 127 -6.48 17.58 -10.55
C ASP A 127 -5.32 17.89 -9.57
N GLY A 128 -4.60 16.87 -9.09
CA GLY A 128 -3.54 17.01 -8.09
C GLY A 128 -4.06 17.49 -6.73
N LYS A 129 -5.33 17.18 -6.41
CA LYS A 129 -6.02 17.56 -5.17
C LYS A 129 -6.64 16.33 -4.52
N PRO A 130 -5.84 15.51 -3.82
CA PRO A 130 -6.36 14.37 -3.07
C PRO A 130 -7.46 14.83 -2.10
N ALA A 131 -8.59 14.11 -2.12
CA ALA A 131 -9.77 14.38 -1.30
C ALA A 131 -9.62 13.81 0.12
#